data_AF-A0A6B3FZL9-F1
#
_entry.id   AF-A0A6B3FZL9-F1
#
_cell.length_a   1.000
_cell.length_b   1.000
_cell.length_c   1.000
_cell.angle_alpha   90.00
_cell.angle_beta   90.00
_cell.angle_gamma   90.00
#
_symmetry.space_group_name_H-M   'P 1'
#
loop_
_entity.id
_entity.type
_entity.pdbx_description
1 polymer ?
#
loop_
_entity_poly.entity_id
_entity_poly.type
_entity_poly.pdbx_seq_one_letter_code
_entity_poly.pdbx_strand_id
1 'polypeptide(L)'
;NATARTYRANRPDATPGEILGALATDLLLRVPLNRLADARADAPGATYVYEFGWPTPVQRLGACHALELGFVFDTLAHPDTQALTGPDAPQELADTMHRAWVDFATGGDPGWPAWDARRPVTVFGPGAPALVLAPRDDELRTWEPYRSAS
;
A
#
# COMPACT_ATOMS: atom_id res chain seq x y z
N ASN A 1 -8.59 -22.11 -10.46
CA ASN A 1 -7.86 -21.66 -9.25
C ASN A 1 -8.80 -20.77 -8.44
N ALA A 2 -9.04 -21.08 -7.16
CA ALA A 2 -9.96 -20.34 -6.30
C ALA A 2 -9.52 -18.89 -6.05
N THR A 3 -8.21 -18.66 -5.86
CA THR A 3 -7.60 -17.34 -5.70
C THR A 3 -7.95 -16.42 -6.87
N ALA A 4 -7.66 -16.83 -8.12
CA ALA A 4 -7.96 -16.01 -9.29
C ALA A 4 -9.46 -15.69 -9.49
N ARG A 5 -10.38 -16.49 -8.94
CA ARG A 5 -11.82 -16.19 -8.98
C ARG A 5 -12.18 -15.06 -8.02
N THR A 6 -11.66 -15.08 -6.79
CA THR A 6 -11.88 -14.00 -5.81
C THR A 6 -11.40 -12.65 -6.37
N TYR A 7 -10.21 -12.61 -6.97
CA TYR A 7 -9.67 -11.36 -7.54
C TYR A 7 -10.54 -10.79 -8.67
N ARG A 8 -11.09 -11.65 -9.53
CA ARG A 8 -12.02 -11.24 -10.60
C ARG A 8 -13.36 -10.77 -10.05
N ALA A 9 -13.88 -11.43 -9.01
CA ALA A 9 -15.12 -11.04 -8.37
C ALA A 9 -15.00 -9.64 -7.73
N ASN A 10 -13.85 -9.33 -7.12
CA ASN A 10 -13.58 -8.03 -6.51
C ASN A 10 -13.23 -6.93 -7.51
N ARG A 11 -12.95 -7.28 -8.76
CA ARG A 11 -12.56 -6.35 -9.83
C ARG A 11 -13.24 -6.75 -11.14
N PRO A 12 -14.57 -6.62 -11.26
CA PRO A 12 -15.33 -7.11 -12.42
C PRO A 12 -14.91 -6.45 -13.73
N ASP A 13 -14.44 -5.20 -13.67
CA ASP A 13 -14.03 -4.42 -14.85
C ASP A 13 -12.53 -4.49 -15.14
N ALA A 14 -11.76 -5.25 -14.34
CA ALA A 14 -10.32 -5.36 -14.53
C ALA A 14 -9.97 -6.29 -15.69
N THR A 15 -8.98 -5.86 -16.47
CA THR A 15 -8.33 -6.66 -17.50
C THR A 15 -7.60 -7.86 -16.89
N PRO A 16 -7.35 -8.93 -17.66
CA PRO A 16 -6.53 -10.05 -17.19
C PRO A 16 -5.15 -9.64 -16.68
N GLY A 17 -4.55 -8.59 -17.26
CA GLY A 17 -3.27 -8.03 -16.85
C GLY A 17 -3.33 -7.37 -15.46
N GLU A 18 -4.39 -6.61 -15.17
CA GLU A 18 -4.61 -6.01 -13.85
C GLU A 18 -4.87 -7.07 -12.77
N ILE A 19 -5.60 -8.13 -13.11
CA ILE A 19 -5.78 -9.28 -12.20
C ILE A 19 -4.44 -9.97 -11.93
N LEU A 20 -3.62 -10.20 -12.96
CA LEU A 20 -2.28 -10.76 -12.78
C LEU A 20 -1.39 -9.84 -11.94
N GLY A 21 -1.45 -8.53 -12.18
CA GLY A 21 -0.73 -7.52 -11.40
C GLY A 21 -1.10 -7.56 -9.92
N ALA A 22 -2.39 -7.59 -9.60
CA ALA A 22 -2.87 -7.71 -8.22
C ALA A 22 -2.39 -9.01 -7.54
N LEU A 23 -2.46 -10.14 -8.25
CA LEU A 23 -1.94 -11.41 -7.74
C LEU A 23 -0.42 -11.35 -7.48
N ALA A 24 0.35 -10.76 -8.40
CA ALA A 24 1.79 -10.60 -8.26
C ALA A 24 2.15 -9.66 -7.10
N THR A 25 1.42 -8.55 -6.93
CA THR A 25 1.58 -7.63 -5.80
C THR A 25 1.35 -8.34 -4.47
N ASP A 26 0.33 -9.19 -4.35
CA ASP A 26 0.08 -9.91 -3.11
C ASP A 26 1.13 -10.97 -2.82
N LEU A 27 1.56 -11.72 -3.84
CA LEU A 27 2.61 -12.72 -3.70
C LEU A 27 3.95 -12.10 -3.31
N LEU A 28 4.36 -11.02 -3.97
CA LEU A 28 5.70 -10.46 -3.84
C LEU A 28 5.83 -9.46 -2.70
N LEU A 29 4.75 -8.76 -2.35
CA LEU A 29 4.79 -7.65 -1.40
C LEU A 29 3.83 -7.86 -0.24
N ARG A 30 2.52 -7.94 -0.50
CA ARG A 30 1.52 -7.80 0.58
C ARG A 30 1.55 -8.98 1.56
N VAL A 31 1.56 -10.22 1.08
CA VAL A 31 1.64 -11.42 1.94
C VAL A 31 2.93 -11.45 2.78
N PRO A 32 4.15 -11.32 2.21
CA PRO A 32 5.35 -11.32 3.03
C PRO A 32 5.45 -10.14 4.00
N LEU A 33 5.00 -8.93 3.61
CA LEU A 33 4.98 -7.76 4.50
C LEU A 33 4.03 -7.95 5.68
N ASN A 34 2.81 -8.46 5.45
CA ASN A 34 1.87 -8.74 6.53
C ASN A 34 2.43 -9.80 7.49
N ARG A 35 3.11 -10.84 6.97
CA ARG A 35 3.77 -11.86 7.81
C ARG A 35 4.89 -11.26 8.66
N LEU A 36 5.67 -10.34 8.10
CA LEU A 36 6.72 -9.65 8.85
C LEU A 36 6.12 -8.76 9.95
N ALA A 37 5.03 -8.05 9.65
CA ALA A 37 4.32 -7.23 10.62
C ALA A 37 3.68 -8.08 11.73
N ASP A 38 3.05 -9.20 11.39
CA ASP A 38 2.51 -10.19 12.34
C ASP A 38 3.62 -10.73 13.26
N ALA A 39 4.80 -11.07 12.71
CA ALA A 39 5.94 -11.56 13.49
C ALA A 39 6.55 -10.50 14.42
N ARG A 40 6.30 -9.21 14.14
CA ARG A 40 6.74 -8.09 14.99
C ARG A 40 5.70 -7.68 16.03
N ALA A 41 4.50 -8.25 16.03
CA ALA A 41 3.41 -7.83 16.93
C ALA A 41 3.81 -7.89 18.42
N ASP A 42 4.61 -8.88 18.80
CA ASP A 42 5.11 -9.06 20.18
C ASP A 42 6.55 -8.53 20.37
N ALA A 43 7.14 -7.92 19.34
CA ALA A 43 8.50 -7.38 19.41
C ALA A 43 8.52 -6.01 20.11
N PRO A 44 9.65 -5.62 20.72
CA PRO A 44 9.81 -4.25 21.21
C PRO A 44 9.65 -3.22 20.08
N GLY A 45 8.78 -2.24 20.30
CA GLY A 45 8.53 -1.13 19.37
C GLY A 45 7.33 -1.37 18.44
N ALA A 46 6.61 -0.28 18.15
CA ALA A 46 5.45 -0.31 17.28
C ALA A 46 5.84 -0.60 15.82
N THR A 47 4.96 -1.30 15.10
CA THR A 47 5.07 -1.52 13.65
C THR A 47 3.91 -0.78 12.98
N TYR A 48 4.16 -0.06 11.89
CA TYR A 48 3.12 0.69 11.17
C TYR A 48 3.16 0.29 9.69
N VAL A 49 1.99 0.10 9.08
CA VAL A 49 1.87 -0.30 7.68
C VAL A 49 1.04 0.73 6.92
N TYR A 50 1.49 1.10 5.72
CA TYR A 50 0.73 1.93 4.79
C TYR A 50 0.72 1.31 3.38
N GLU A 51 -0.23 1.73 2.56
CA GLU A 51 -0.29 1.44 1.12
C GLU A 51 -0.33 2.74 0.34
N PHE A 52 0.57 2.90 -0.64
CA PHE A 52 0.49 3.98 -1.61
C PHE A 52 -0.41 3.55 -2.77
N GLY A 53 -1.46 4.33 -3.03
CA GLY A 53 -2.53 4.00 -3.98
C GLY A 53 -2.91 5.13 -4.93
N TRP A 54 -2.20 6.26 -4.91
CA TRP A 54 -2.44 7.33 -5.88
C TRP A 54 -1.96 6.89 -7.28
N PRO A 55 -2.83 6.92 -8.30
CA PRO A 55 -2.46 6.48 -9.65
C PRO A 55 -1.80 7.62 -10.43
N THR A 56 -0.60 7.39 -10.96
CA THR A 56 0.04 8.37 -11.84
C THR A 56 -0.75 8.55 -13.16
N PRO A 57 -0.87 9.78 -13.69
CA PRO A 57 -1.38 10.00 -15.04
C PRO A 57 -0.41 9.50 -16.13
N VAL A 58 0.85 9.23 -15.78
CA VAL A 58 1.88 8.79 -16.72
C VAL A 58 1.62 7.34 -17.16
N GLN A 59 1.41 7.14 -18.45
CA GLN A 59 1.34 5.84 -19.12
C GLN A 59 0.36 4.82 -18.51
N ARG A 60 -0.65 5.29 -17.76
CA ARG A 60 -1.62 4.43 -17.04
C ARG A 60 -0.95 3.39 -16.13
N LEU A 61 0.20 3.73 -15.54
CA LEU A 61 0.97 2.81 -14.70
C LEU A 61 0.32 2.52 -13.33
N GLY A 62 -0.73 3.26 -12.96
CA GLY A 62 -1.38 3.15 -11.66
C GLY A 62 -0.46 3.62 -10.54
N ALA A 63 -0.56 3.01 -9.35
CA ALA A 63 0.38 3.25 -8.25
C ALA A 63 1.62 2.35 -8.42
N CYS A 64 2.49 2.68 -9.37
CA CYS A 64 3.61 1.82 -9.75
C CYS A 64 4.76 1.84 -8.73
N HIS A 65 5.71 0.92 -8.89
CA HIS A 65 6.89 0.83 -8.05
C HIS A 65 7.70 2.14 -8.04
N ALA A 66 8.20 2.51 -6.85
CA ALA A 66 9.01 3.71 -6.57
C ALA A 66 8.28 5.06 -6.76
N LEU A 67 7.01 5.05 -7.16
CA LEU A 67 6.23 6.26 -7.38
C LEU A 67 6.06 7.08 -6.09
N GLU A 68 5.96 6.41 -4.96
CA GLU A 68 5.76 7.03 -3.65
C GLU A 68 6.99 7.82 -3.17
N LEU A 69 8.19 7.55 -3.70
CA LEU A 69 9.42 8.19 -3.24
C LEU A 69 9.36 9.72 -3.38
N GLY A 70 8.79 10.22 -4.48
CA GLY A 70 8.59 11.65 -4.68
C GLY A 70 7.70 12.31 -3.61
N PHE A 71 6.74 11.56 -3.08
CA PHE A 71 5.83 12.01 -2.03
C PHE A 71 6.46 11.88 -0.65
N VAL A 72 7.22 10.81 -0.39
CA VAL A 72 7.96 10.60 0.86
C VAL A 72 9.00 11.70 1.08
N PHE A 73 9.74 12.07 0.04
CA PHE A 73 10.83 13.04 0.14
C PHE A 73 10.40 14.49 -0.12
N ASP A 74 9.12 14.72 -0.46
CA ASP A 74 8.61 16.02 -0.86
C ASP A 74 9.43 16.67 -2.00
N THR A 75 9.63 15.90 -3.08
CA THR A 75 10.47 16.29 -4.23
C THR A 75 9.69 16.28 -5.55
N LEU A 76 8.39 16.57 -5.52
CA LEU A 76 7.53 16.54 -6.71
C LEU A 76 7.97 17.51 -7.83
N ALA A 77 8.70 18.58 -7.49
CA ALA A 77 9.29 19.50 -8.46
C ALA A 77 10.56 18.97 -9.16
N HIS A 78 11.15 17.87 -8.67
CA HIS A 78 12.38 17.33 -9.25
C HIS A 78 12.10 16.60 -10.57
N PRO A 79 12.89 16.83 -11.65
CA PRO A 79 12.64 16.20 -12.95
C PRO A 79 12.53 14.67 -12.92
N ASP A 80 13.39 14.00 -12.14
CA ASP A 80 13.35 12.54 -12.00
C ASP A 80 12.05 12.05 -11.34
N THR A 81 11.52 12.81 -10.37
CA THR A 81 10.22 12.52 -9.75
C THR A 81 9.08 12.74 -10.75
N GLN A 82 9.13 13.82 -11.52
CA GLN A 82 8.12 14.14 -12.53
C GLN A 82 8.08 13.12 -13.67
N ALA A 83 9.19 12.42 -13.95
CA ALA A 83 9.21 11.33 -14.93
C ALA A 83 8.23 10.20 -14.58
N LEU A 84 7.95 9.97 -13.30
CA LEU A 84 6.99 8.97 -12.82
C LEU A 84 5.66 9.57 -12.40
N THR A 85 5.66 10.77 -11.81
CA THR A 85 4.46 11.40 -11.22
C THR A 85 3.72 12.33 -12.18
N GLY A 86 4.38 12.84 -13.22
CA GLY A 86 3.89 13.96 -14.01
C GLY A 86 4.06 15.30 -13.29
N PRO A 87 3.79 16.43 -13.99
CA PRO A 87 4.01 17.76 -13.43
C PRO A 87 2.96 18.17 -12.38
N ASP A 88 1.77 17.55 -12.42
CA ASP A 88 0.60 17.96 -11.62
C ASP A 88 0.29 16.98 -10.47
N ALA A 89 1.32 16.30 -9.97
CA ALA A 89 1.17 15.43 -8.80
C ALA A 89 0.68 16.22 -7.58
N PRO A 90 -0.22 15.67 -6.74
CA PRO A 90 -0.86 16.43 -5.68
C PRO A 90 0.11 16.74 -4.54
N GLN A 91 0.50 18.02 -4.42
CA GLN A 91 1.39 18.50 -3.35
C GLN A 91 0.84 18.20 -1.96
N GLU A 92 -0.47 18.35 -1.74
CA GLU A 92 -1.10 18.05 -0.44
C GLU A 92 -0.89 16.58 0.00
N LEU A 93 -0.81 15.65 -0.97
CA LEU A 93 -0.52 14.25 -0.67
C LEU A 93 0.95 14.07 -0.26
N ALA A 94 1.88 14.78 -0.93
CA ALA A 94 3.29 14.78 -0.55
C ALA A 94 3.48 15.40 0.84
N ASP A 95 2.87 16.55 1.12
CA ASP A 95 2.92 17.19 2.43
C ASP A 95 2.43 16.26 3.56
N THR A 96 1.36 15.52 3.29
CA THR A 96 0.76 14.60 4.27
C THR A 96 1.65 13.37 4.49
N MET A 97 2.17 12.77 3.42
CA MET A 97 3.01 11.58 3.50
C MET A 97 4.39 11.89 4.07
N HIS A 98 5.00 13.01 3.64
CA HIS A 98 6.27 13.50 4.16
C HIS A 98 6.20 13.77 5.66
N ARG A 99 5.13 14.43 6.12
CA ARG A 99 4.90 14.67 7.55
C ARG A 99 4.84 13.38 8.35
N ALA A 100 4.08 12.38 7.89
CA ALA A 100 4.00 11.08 8.56
C ALA A 100 5.38 10.39 8.69
N TRP A 101 6.22 10.50 7.65
CA TRP A 101 7.59 9.98 7.69
C TRP A 101 8.50 10.75 8.66
N VAL A 102 8.40 12.08 8.71
CA VAL A 102 9.13 12.92 9.67
C VAL A 102 8.69 12.64 11.10
N ASP A 103 7.39 12.53 11.35
CA ASP A 103 6.83 12.24 12.68
C ASP A 103 7.28 10.85 13.16
N PHE A 104 7.30 9.84 12.27
CA PHE A 104 7.88 8.54 12.60
C PHE A 104 9.38 8.61 12.87
N ALA A 105 10.16 9.31 12.04
CA ALA A 105 11.61 9.41 12.22
C ALA A 105 12.02 10.14 13.51
N THR A 106 11.21 11.10 13.96
CA THR A 106 11.53 11.95 15.12
C THR A 106 10.87 11.47 16.41
N GLY A 107 9.67 10.88 16.33
CA GLY A 107 8.86 10.49 17.49
C GLY A 107 8.46 9.02 17.53
N GLY A 108 8.66 8.26 16.45
CA GLY A 108 8.29 6.84 16.37
C GLY A 108 6.79 6.59 16.18
N ASP A 109 5.99 7.63 15.88
CA ASP A 109 4.55 7.54 15.62
C ASP A 109 4.20 8.36 14.36
N PRO A 110 3.72 7.72 13.28
CA PRO A 110 3.32 8.42 12.05
C PRO A 110 1.88 8.97 12.08
N GLY A 111 1.16 8.81 13.20
CA GLY A 111 -0.19 9.35 13.40
C GLY A 111 -1.33 8.36 13.12
N TRP A 112 -1.07 7.05 13.07
CA TRP A 112 -2.12 6.03 12.93
C TRP A 112 -1.84 4.79 13.78
N PRO A 113 -2.85 3.94 14.04
CA PRO A 113 -2.67 2.77 14.91
C PRO A 113 -1.56 1.83 14.44
N ALA A 114 -0.76 1.38 15.38
CA ALA A 114 0.22 0.32 15.17
C ALA A 114 -0.45 -0.98 14.75
N TRP A 115 0.28 -1.79 13.98
CA TRP A 115 -0.10 -3.11 13.53
C TRP A 115 -0.46 -4.01 14.70
N ASP A 116 -1.62 -4.66 14.60
CA ASP A 116 -2.13 -5.65 15.55
C ASP A 116 -3.00 -6.67 14.80
N ALA A 117 -3.74 -7.50 15.53
CA ALA A 117 -4.64 -8.51 14.96
C ALA A 117 -5.73 -7.94 14.02
N ARG A 118 -6.05 -6.65 14.10
CA ARG A 118 -7.01 -5.96 13.22
C ARG A 118 -6.36 -5.52 11.90
N ARG A 119 -5.02 -5.59 11.80
CA ARG A 119 -4.22 -5.25 10.62
C ARG A 119 -4.54 -3.84 10.06
N PRO A 120 -4.38 -2.77 10.86
CA PRO A 120 -4.59 -1.41 10.39
C PRO A 120 -3.57 -1.03 9.30
N VAL A 121 -4.07 -0.48 8.19
CA VAL A 121 -3.26 0.06 7.09
C VAL A 121 -3.76 1.45 6.72
N THR A 122 -2.87 2.43 6.72
CA THR A 122 -3.18 3.76 6.17
C THR A 122 -2.98 3.75 4.66
N VAL A 123 -3.99 4.14 3.89
CA VAL A 123 -3.95 4.18 2.42
C VAL A 123 -3.78 5.63 1.96
N PHE A 124 -2.69 5.90 1.25
CA PHE A 124 -2.41 7.17 0.58
C PHE A 124 -2.88 7.09 -0.88
N GLY A 125 -4.18 7.33 -1.09
CA GLY A 125 -4.84 7.28 -2.39
C GLY A 125 -5.14 8.67 -2.98
N PRO A 126 -6.05 8.75 -3.96
CA PRO A 126 -6.66 10.03 -4.35
C PRO A 126 -7.45 10.62 -3.17
N GLY A 127 -7.08 11.83 -2.73
CA GLY A 127 -7.73 12.54 -1.62
C GLY A 127 -7.06 12.29 -0.28
N ALA A 128 -7.81 12.47 0.80
CA ALA A 128 -7.29 12.34 2.17
C ALA A 128 -6.91 10.88 2.49
N PRO A 129 -5.86 10.65 3.31
CA PRO A 129 -5.50 9.31 3.74
C PRO A 129 -6.65 8.62 4.48
N ALA A 130 -6.80 7.31 4.25
CA ALA A 130 -7.85 6.51 4.87
C ALA A 130 -7.25 5.34 5.65
N LEU A 131 -7.69 5.16 6.90
CA LEU A 131 -7.38 3.96 7.67
C LEU A 131 -8.31 2.82 7.24
N VAL A 132 -7.73 1.73 6.76
CA VAL A 132 -8.45 0.52 6.35
C VAL A 132 -7.98 -0.66 7.22
N LEU A 133 -8.93 -1.37 7.84
CA LEU A 133 -8.62 -2.58 8.60
C LEU A 133 -8.62 -3.79 7.68
N ALA A 134 -7.55 -4.58 7.72
CA ALA A 134 -7.36 -5.80 6.94
C ALA A 134 -7.75 -5.64 5.46
N PRO A 135 -7.12 -4.72 4.71
CA PRO A 135 -7.47 -4.48 3.31
C PRO A 135 -7.31 -5.77 2.49
N ARG A 136 -8.37 -6.11 1.72
CA ARG A 136 -8.42 -7.27 0.81
C ARG A 136 -8.26 -8.62 1.54
N ASP A 137 -8.74 -8.72 2.77
CA ASP A 137 -8.59 -9.93 3.59
C ASP A 137 -9.18 -11.19 2.93
N ASP A 138 -10.27 -11.05 2.18
CA ASP A 138 -10.88 -12.16 1.43
C ASP A 138 -9.98 -12.70 0.32
N GLU A 139 -9.21 -11.84 -0.36
CA GLU A 139 -8.17 -12.21 -1.32
C GLU A 139 -6.98 -12.86 -0.60
N LEU A 140 -6.51 -12.23 0.47
CA LEU A 140 -5.35 -12.67 1.24
C LEU A 140 -5.56 -14.06 1.87
N ARG A 141 -6.77 -14.37 2.35
CA ARG A 141 -7.14 -15.71 2.86
C ARG A 141 -7.01 -16.83 1.84
N THR A 142 -6.93 -16.51 0.54
CA THR A 142 -6.71 -17.53 -0.49
C THR A 142 -5.24 -17.92 -0.67
N TRP A 143 -4.29 -17.16 -0.09
CA TRP A 143 -2.86 -17.42 -0.13
C TRP A 143 -2.38 -18.23 1.08
N GLU A 144 -1.34 -19.03 0.92
CA GLU A 144 -0.59 -19.54 2.07
C GLU A 144 0.21 -18.39 2.71
N PRO A 145 0.31 -18.29 4.05
CA PRO A 145 -0.17 -19.23 5.08
C PRO A 145 -1.59 -18.93 5.58
N TYR A 146 -2.29 -17.93 5.04
CA TYR A 146 -3.61 -17.51 5.52
C TYR A 146 -4.74 -18.48 5.17
N ARG A 147 -4.50 -19.37 4.21
CA ARG A 147 -5.41 -20.46 3.84
C ARG A 147 -5.58 -21.41 5.03
N SER A 148 -6.77 -21.41 5.64
CA SER A 148 -7.13 -22.40 6.64
C SER A 148 -7.11 -23.80 6.00
N ALA A 149 -6.55 -24.80 6.68
CA ALA A 149 -6.69 -26.18 6.26
C ALA A 149 -8.20 -26.50 6.22
N SER A 150 -8.69 -26.90 5.06
CA SER A 150 -10.08 -27.35 4.87
C SER A 150 -10.28 -28.75 5.45
#